data_AF-A0A5D0CPK5-F1
#
_entry.id   AF-A0A5D0CPK5-F1
#
_cell.length_a   1.000
_cell.length_b   1.000
_cell.length_c   1.000
_cell.angle_alpha   90.00
_cell.angle_beta   90.00
_cell.angle_gamma   90.00
#
_symmetry.space_group_name_H-M   'P 1'
#
loop_
_entity.id
_entity.type
_entity.pdbx_description
1 polymer ?
#
loop_
_entity_poly.entity_id
_entity_poly.type
_entity_poly.pdbx_seq_one_letter_code
_entity_poly.pdbx_strand_id
1 'polypeptide(L)'
;MARSNRKIVPESRQMINQMKYEIAAEFGLPVATGTGLAGSADTEFAGELGAYGSGGSGAEWKYMTSRENGSVGGEITKRLVAEAQKQLLL
;
A
#
# COMPACT_ATOMS: atom_id res chain seq x y z
N MET A 1 -16.89 22.02 -5.77
CA MET A 1 -16.70 20.87 -4.86
C MET A 1 -15.20 20.56 -4.71
N ALA A 2 -14.79 20.14 -3.51
CA ALA A 2 -13.45 20.35 -2.93
C ALA A 2 -12.26 19.74 -3.71
N ARG A 3 -11.29 20.58 -4.08
CA ARG A 3 -10.11 20.24 -4.90
C ARG A 3 -8.80 20.14 -4.11
N SER A 4 -8.85 19.93 -2.80
CA SER A 4 -7.64 19.70 -2.02
C SER A 4 -7.91 18.70 -0.91
N ASN A 5 -7.55 17.43 -1.14
CA ASN A 5 -7.33 16.45 -0.08
C ASN A 5 -6.07 16.87 0.69
N ARG A 6 -6.19 17.93 1.48
CA ARG A 6 -5.11 18.44 2.31
C ARG A 6 -4.87 17.41 3.41
N LYS A 7 -3.66 16.86 3.45
CA LYS A 7 -3.23 15.97 4.53
C LYS A 7 -3.28 16.77 5.83
N ILE A 8 -3.87 16.18 6.87
CA ILE A 8 -4.01 16.82 8.18
C ILE A 8 -2.62 17.15 8.75
N VAL A 9 -1.67 16.23 8.56
CA VAL A 9 -0.25 16.42 8.89
C VAL A 9 0.58 16.04 7.66
N PRO A 10 1.08 17.00 6.88
CA PRO A 10 1.86 16.72 5.67
C PRO A 10 3.19 16.00 5.96
N GLU A 11 3.80 16.23 7.12
CA GLU A 11 5.05 15.62 7.56
C GLU A 11 4.91 14.09 7.75
N SER A 12 3.75 13.63 8.23
CA SER A 12 3.48 12.20 8.46
C SER A 12 3.46 11.36 7.19
N ARG A 13 3.49 11.97 6.00
CA ARG A 13 3.47 11.27 4.70
C ARG A 13 4.56 10.20 4.60
N GLN A 14 5.78 10.48 5.07
CA GLN A 14 6.89 9.52 4.98
C GLN A 14 6.62 8.29 5.85
N MET A 15 6.23 8.51 7.10
CA MET A 15 5.92 7.44 8.05
C MET A 15 4.70 6.61 7.60
N ILE A 16 3.66 7.25 7.09
CA ILE A 16 2.47 6.55 6.56
C ILE A 16 2.83 5.73 5.33
N ASN A 17 3.68 6.24 4.43
CA ASN A 17 4.15 5.46 3.29
C ASN A 17 4.94 4.22 3.74
N GLN A 18 5.79 4.36 4.76
CA GLN A 18 6.55 3.26 5.34
C GLN A 18 5.61 2.19 5.89
N MET A 19 4.68 2.57 6.77
CA MET A 19 3.67 1.65 7.32
C MET A 19 2.85 0.98 6.22
N LYS A 20 2.49 1.71 5.16
CA LYS A 20 1.73 1.17 4.03
C LYS A 20 2.47 0.01 3.35
N TYR A 21 3.78 0.15 3.12
CA TYR A 21 4.59 -0.93 2.52
C TYR A 21 4.85 -2.06 3.50
N GLU A 22 5.08 -1.77 4.78
CA GLU A 22 5.24 -2.80 5.82
C GLU A 22 3.99 -3.66 5.95
N ILE A 23 2.82 -3.04 6.09
CA ILE A 23 1.54 -3.75 6.20
C ILE A 23 1.23 -4.52 4.92
N ALA A 24 1.51 -3.94 3.74
CA ALA A 24 1.33 -4.66 2.49
C ALA A 24 2.21 -5.92 2.42
N ALA A 25 3.47 -5.82 2.88
CA ALA A 25 4.37 -6.96 2.96
C ALA A 25 3.89 -8.01 3.99
N GLU A 26 3.41 -7.58 5.16
CA GLU A 26 2.82 -8.47 6.17
C GLU A 26 1.58 -9.21 5.64
N PHE A 27 0.78 -8.56 4.78
CA PHE A 27 -0.40 -9.15 4.15
C PHE A 27 -0.09 -9.94 2.88
N GLY A 28 1.19 -10.04 2.47
CA GLY A 28 1.62 -10.75 1.27
C GLY A 28 1.09 -10.12 -0.03
N LEU A 29 0.80 -8.82 -0.01
CA LEU A 29 0.24 -8.12 -1.16
C LEU A 29 1.38 -7.82 -2.16
N PRO A 30 1.14 -7.99 -3.47
CA PRO A 30 2.14 -7.71 -4.50
C PRO A 30 2.27 -6.19 -4.66
N VAL A 31 3.01 -5.59 -3.74
CA VAL A 31 3.39 -4.19 -3.77
C VAL A 31 4.92 -4.15 -3.72
N ALA A 32 5.56 -4.04 -4.89
CA ALA A 32 6.97 -3.85 -5.05
C ALA A 32 7.33 -2.51 -4.42
N THR A 33 7.98 -2.64 -3.28
CA THR A 33 9.07 -1.72 -2.96
C THR A 33 10.04 -1.82 -4.14
N GLY A 34 10.30 -0.70 -4.83
CA GLY A 34 11.17 -0.67 -6.00
C GLY A 34 12.60 -1.09 -5.65
N THR A 35 12.82 -2.40 -5.55
CA THR A 35 14.09 -3.10 -5.58
C THR A 35 13.76 -4.44 -6.22
N GLY A 36 14.00 -4.55 -7.52
CA GLY A 36 13.86 -5.82 -8.21
C GLY A 36 14.71 -6.89 -7.52
N LEU A 37 14.14 -8.10 -7.43
CA LEU A 37 14.76 -9.40 -7.17
C LEU A 37 14.14 -10.18 -5.98
N ALA A 38 12.97 -10.76 -6.23
CA ALA A 38 12.54 -12.09 -5.74
C ALA A 38 11.35 -12.47 -6.66
N GLY A 39 11.47 -13.32 -7.69
CA GLY A 39 12.08 -14.63 -7.67
C GLY A 39 11.05 -15.68 -7.25
N SER A 40 10.15 -16.06 -8.18
CA SER A 40 9.36 -17.31 -8.28
C SER A 40 8.69 -17.83 -6.99
N ALA A 41 7.36 -17.81 -6.83
CA ALA A 41 6.38 -18.71 -7.46
C ALA A 41 4.99 -18.18 -7.04
N ASP A 42 4.08 -17.68 -7.88
CA ASP A 42 3.06 -18.46 -8.58
C ASP A 42 2.22 -17.58 -9.56
N THR A 43 2.73 -16.41 -9.98
CA THR A 43 1.97 -15.44 -10.82
C THR A 43 2.00 -15.75 -12.32
N GLU A 44 2.26 -17.00 -12.71
CA GLU A 44 2.39 -17.40 -14.12
C GLU A 44 1.02 -17.62 -14.81
N PHE A 45 -0.09 -17.64 -14.08
CA PHE A 45 -1.43 -17.76 -14.66
C PHE A 45 -2.15 -16.41 -14.88
N ALA A 46 -1.75 -15.35 -14.17
CA ALA A 46 -2.45 -14.06 -14.24
C ALA A 46 -1.98 -13.17 -15.41
N GLY A 47 -0.89 -13.54 -16.09
CA GLY A 47 -0.25 -12.72 -17.13
C GLY A 47 -0.58 -13.05 -18.59
N GLU A 48 -1.19 -14.21 -18.89
CA GLU A 48 -1.29 -14.68 -20.29
C GLU A 48 -2.52 -14.13 -21.04
N LEU A 49 -3.47 -13.47 -20.36
CA LEU A 49 -4.63 -12.89 -21.04
C LEU A 49 -4.46 -11.38 -21.29
N GLY A 50 -3.57 -11.05 -22.23
CA GLY A 50 -3.72 -9.85 -23.08
C GLY A 50 -3.19 -8.51 -22.58
N ALA A 51 -1.88 -8.38 -22.32
CA ALA A 51 -1.25 -7.06 -22.14
C ALA A 51 0.11 -6.92 -22.84
N TYR A 52 0.11 -7.06 -24.18
CA TYR A 52 1.12 -6.43 -25.02
C TYR A 52 0.94 -4.90 -24.95
N GLY A 53 1.65 -4.27 -24.02
CA GLY A 53 1.58 -2.83 -23.80
C GLY A 53 2.75 -2.33 -22.98
N SER A 54 3.92 -2.25 -23.61
CA SER A 54 5.05 -1.45 -23.14
C SER A 54 4.58 -0.01 -22.90
N GLY A 55 4.45 0.41 -21.63
CA GLY A 55 4.16 1.81 -21.32
C GLY A 55 3.69 2.07 -19.90
N GLY A 56 4.64 2.37 -19.02
CA GLY A 56 4.37 3.11 -17.79
C GLY A 56 4.49 2.28 -16.52
N SER A 57 5.44 2.66 -15.67
CA SER A 57 5.59 2.30 -14.26
C SER A 57 4.42 2.89 -13.46
N GLY A 58 3.21 2.42 -13.77
CA GLY A 58 1.93 2.98 -13.37
C GLY A 58 1.18 2.05 -12.44
N ALA A 59 1.47 2.21 -11.15
CA ALA A 59 0.65 1.82 -10.00
C ALA A 59 0.34 0.31 -9.88
N GLU A 60 1.25 -0.40 -9.23
CA GLU A 60 1.05 -1.77 -8.73
C GLU A 60 -0.16 -1.91 -7.79
N TRP A 61 -0.46 -0.84 -7.04
CA TRP A 61 -1.69 -0.68 -6.23
C TRP A 61 -2.99 -0.65 -7.06
N LYS A 62 -2.91 -0.51 -8.39
CA LYS A 62 -4.06 -0.40 -9.31
C LYS A 62 -4.73 -1.75 -9.59
N TYR A 63 -3.98 -2.85 -9.48
CA TYR A 63 -4.51 -4.21 -9.71
C TYR A 63 -5.00 -4.88 -8.43
N MET A 64 -4.83 -4.25 -7.28
CA MET A 64 -5.33 -4.74 -5.99
C MET A 64 -6.84 -4.56 -5.90
N THR A 65 -7.50 -5.52 -5.25
CA THR A 65 -8.93 -5.42 -4.95
C THR A 65 -9.18 -4.27 -3.97
N SER A 66 -10.38 -3.69 -4.03
CA SER A 66 -10.78 -2.64 -3.06
C SER A 66 -10.73 -3.12 -1.61
N ARG A 67 -10.85 -4.44 -1.39
CA ARG A 67 -10.76 -5.06 -0.07
C ARG A 67 -9.33 -5.07 0.47
N GLU A 68 -8.36 -5.41 -0.35
CA GLU A 68 -6.93 -5.40 0.02
C GLU A 68 -6.43 -3.96 0.24
N ASN A 69 -6.80 -3.04 -0.64
CA ASN A 69 -6.50 -1.63 -0.44
C ASN A 69 -7.15 -1.08 0.84
N GLY A 70 -8.39 -1.51 1.12
CA GLY A 70 -9.12 -1.15 2.34
C GLY A 70 -8.50 -1.74 3.62
N SER A 71 -8.04 -3.00 3.59
CA SER A 71 -7.45 -3.65 4.77
C SER A 71 -6.13 -2.98 5.18
N VAL A 72 -5.28 -2.61 4.22
CA VAL A 72 -4.05 -1.86 4.49
C VAL A 72 -4.36 -0.50 5.14
N GLY A 73 -5.32 0.25 4.60
CA GLY A 73 -5.72 1.55 5.18
C GLY A 73 -6.34 1.44 6.57
N GLY A 74 -7.13 0.38 6.80
CA GLY A 74 -7.70 0.07 8.11
C GLY A 74 -6.64 -0.24 9.15
N GLU A 75 -5.62 -1.03 8.78
CA GLU A 75 -4.53 -1.41 9.68
C GLU A 75 -3.61 -0.23 10.02
N ILE A 76 -3.34 0.67 9.06
CA ILE A 76 -2.65 1.95 9.34
C ILE A 76 -3.41 2.74 10.40
N THR A 77 -4.73 2.88 10.23
CA THR A 77 -5.57 3.64 11.18
C THR A 77 -5.56 2.98 12.56
N LYS A 78 -5.63 1.65 12.62
CA LYS A 78 -5.59 0.89 13.87
C LYS A 78 -4.28 1.09 14.63
N ARG A 79 -3.13 1.04 13.93
CA ARG A 79 -1.80 1.28 14.53
C ARG A 79 -1.68 2.71 15.06
N LEU A 80 -2.10 3.70 14.28
CA LEU A 80 -2.08 5.11 14.68
C LEU A 80 -2.93 5.37 15.93
N VAL A 81 -4.15 4.82 16.00
CA VAL A 81 -5.02 4.98 17.17
C VAL A 81 -4.41 4.29 18.39
N ALA A 82 -3.83 3.10 18.22
CA ALA A 82 -3.18 2.39 19.32
C ALA A 82 -1.96 3.15 19.85
N GLU A 83 -1.15 3.77 18.97
CA GLU A 83 -0.02 4.61 19.37
C GLU A 83 -0.49 5.88 20.08
N ALA A 84 -1.49 6.56 19.53
CA ALA A 84 -2.08 7.75 20.15
C ALA A 84 -2.67 7.44 21.54
N GLN A 85 -3.34 6.28 21.68
CA GLN A 85 -3.84 5.83 22.98
C GLN A 85 -2.70 5.60 23.98
N LYS A 86 -1.59 4.98 23.55
CA LYS A 86 -0.40 4.79 24.41
C LYS A 86 0.20 6.13 24.84
N GLN A 87 0.31 7.09 23.92
CA GLN A 87 0.83 8.43 24.23
C GLN A 87 -0.08 9.24 25.17
N LEU A 88 -1.39 8.96 25.17
CA LEU A 88 -2.35 9.64 26.03
C LEU A 88 -2.45 9.03 27.43
N LEU A 89 -2.15 7.74 27.56
CA LEU A 89 -2.17 7.00 28.83
C LEU A 89 -0.81 6.95 29.54
N LEU A 90 0.24 7.52 28.93
CA LEU A 90 1.55 7.78 29.52
C LEU A 90 1.66 9.25 29.90
#